data_AF-A0A3Q3B2Z1-F1
#
_entry.id   AF-A0A3Q3B2Z1-F1
#
_cell.length_a   1.000
_cell.length_b   1.000
_cell.length_c   1.000
_cell.angle_alpha   90.00
_cell.angle_beta   90.00
_cell.angle_gamma   90.00
#
_symmetry.space_group_name_H-M   'P 1'
#
loop_
_entity.id
_entity.type
_entity.pdbx_description
1 polymer ?
#
loop_
_entity_poly.entity_id
_entity_poly.type
_entity_poly.pdbx_seq_one_letter_code
_entity_poly.pdbx_strand_id
1 'polypeptide(L)'
;VAVELRSLSSCCSPFPSFLLPPSKANMEERRHIDLTYVTERIISVLCPAGCPEDIYLQNVREILPMLQSKHGHNYMLINLSQKHDVLTQMNHKVLDTGWLELHAPSLDQIFNVCTTMENWLQTQLKHVVVLHCRVLLSTIYPTHQQRHL
;
A
#
# COMPACT_ATOMS: atom_id res chain seq x y z
N VAL A 1 -11.85 1.46 -16.52
CA VAL A 1 -10.79 2.44 -16.26
C VAL A 1 -9.47 1.69 -16.24
N ALA A 2 -8.77 1.63 -17.36
CA ALA A 2 -7.48 0.96 -17.45
C ALA A 2 -6.46 1.81 -16.69
N VAL A 3 -5.93 1.30 -15.58
CA VAL A 3 -4.74 1.88 -14.96
C VAL A 3 -3.56 1.29 -15.72
N GLU A 4 -3.12 2.02 -16.73
CA GLU A 4 -1.95 1.67 -17.52
C GLU A 4 -0.72 1.75 -16.61
N LEU A 5 -0.19 0.58 -16.23
CA LEU A 5 1.10 0.44 -15.57
C LEU A 5 2.20 0.86 -16.54
N ARG A 6 2.40 2.17 -16.68
CA ARG A 6 3.60 2.70 -17.32
C ARG A 6 4.74 2.58 -16.33
N SER A 7 5.53 1.53 -16.49
CA SER A 7 6.93 1.55 -16.09
C SER A 7 7.60 2.71 -16.83
N LEU A 8 7.67 3.87 -16.17
CA LEU A 8 8.39 5.03 -16.71
C LEU A 8 9.81 4.97 -16.20
N SER A 9 10.64 4.27 -16.97
CA SER A 9 12.00 4.74 -17.21
C SER A 9 11.94 6.18 -17.75
N SER A 10 12.79 7.05 -17.22
CA SER A 10 13.05 8.43 -17.67
C SER A 10 12.05 9.50 -17.25
N CYS A 11 12.31 10.11 -16.08
CA CYS A 11 12.36 11.57 -15.91
C CYS A 11 13.28 11.91 -14.72
N CYS A 12 14.45 12.48 -15.01
CA CYS A 12 15.44 12.96 -14.04
C CYS A 12 15.02 14.28 -13.40
N SER A 13 15.17 14.41 -12.08
CA SER A 13 16.09 15.35 -11.37
C SER A 13 15.65 15.54 -9.89
N PRO A 14 16.46 16.13 -8.99
CA PRO A 14 17.41 15.40 -8.15
C PRO A 14 17.14 15.61 -6.64
N PHE A 15 16.90 14.55 -5.86
CA PHE A 15 16.90 14.63 -4.39
C PHE A 15 17.40 13.30 -3.77
N PRO A 16 17.92 13.31 -2.54
CA PRO A 16 19.21 12.72 -2.18
C PRO A 16 19.04 11.27 -1.73
N SER A 17 19.88 10.40 -2.30
CA SER A 17 20.46 9.19 -1.67
C SER A 17 19.68 8.52 -0.51
N PHE A 18 18.45 8.09 -0.78
CA PHE A 18 17.81 6.97 -0.08
C PHE A 18 17.13 6.00 -1.05
N LEU A 19 17.54 6.02 -2.32
CA LEU A 19 17.44 4.84 -3.17
C LEU A 19 18.47 3.85 -2.63
N LEU A 20 17.97 2.84 -1.92
CA LEU A 20 18.69 1.59 -1.75
C LEU A 20 19.31 1.22 -3.11
N PRO A 21 20.63 0.92 -3.16
CA PRO A 21 21.23 0.50 -4.42
C PRO A 21 20.51 -0.77 -4.90
N PRO A 22 20.44 -1.04 -6.21
CA PRO A 22 19.99 -2.34 -6.69
C PRO A 22 21.10 -3.35 -6.35
N SER A 23 21.08 -3.87 -5.12
CA SER A 23 21.88 -5.04 -4.77
C SER A 23 21.27 -6.22 -5.51
N LYS A 24 22.03 -6.65 -6.53
CA LYS A 24 21.99 -7.98 -7.11
C LYS A 24 21.53 -9.01 -6.07
N ALA A 25 20.59 -9.86 -6.48
CA ALA A 25 20.03 -10.96 -5.72
C ALA A 25 21.00 -11.54 -4.69
N ASN A 26 20.56 -11.58 -3.42
CA ASN A 26 20.69 -12.65 -2.43
C ASN A 26 20.71 -12.02 -1.03
N MET A 27 19.63 -12.23 -0.27
CA MET A 27 19.39 -11.84 1.14
C MET A 27 18.24 -10.84 1.37
N GLU A 28 17.00 -11.19 1.00
CA GLU A 28 15.81 -10.49 1.50
C GLU A 28 14.54 -11.38 1.49
N GLU A 29 14.64 -12.56 2.11
CA GLU A 29 13.48 -13.43 2.40
C GLU A 29 12.65 -12.93 3.61
N ARG A 30 12.72 -11.63 3.95
CA ARG A 30 12.10 -11.08 5.18
C ARG A 30 11.57 -9.64 5.05
N ARG A 31 11.07 -9.24 3.87
CA ARG A 31 10.26 -8.02 3.75
C ARG A 31 9.06 -8.30 2.85
N HIS A 32 7.99 -8.77 3.48
CA HIS A 32 6.77 -9.19 2.80
C HIS A 32 5.81 -8.03 2.51
N ILE A 33 6.19 -6.75 2.60
CA ILE A 33 5.32 -5.64 2.18
C ILE A 33 6.06 -4.75 1.18
N ASP A 34 5.43 -4.49 0.05
CA ASP A 34 5.93 -3.61 -1.00
C ASP A 34 5.44 -2.18 -0.77
N LEU A 35 6.37 -1.24 -0.62
CA LEU A 35 6.08 0.19 -0.48
C LEU A 35 6.59 0.93 -1.71
N THR A 36 5.66 1.51 -2.46
CA THR A 36 5.94 2.17 -3.74
C THR A 36 5.38 3.59 -3.75
N TYR A 37 6.16 4.56 -4.22
CA TYR A 37 5.67 5.91 -4.49
C TYR A 37 5.04 5.93 -5.89
N VAL A 38 3.71 6.00 -5.94
CA VAL A 38 2.97 6.17 -7.21
C VAL A 38 3.19 7.59 -7.73
N THR A 39 3.19 8.56 -6.82
CA THR A 39 3.61 9.95 -7.07
C THR A 39 4.37 10.45 -5.84
N GLU A 40 4.85 11.69 -5.87
CA GLU A 40 5.48 12.33 -4.72
C GLU A 40 4.58 12.39 -3.48
N ARG A 41 3.26 12.40 -3.67
CA ARG A 41 2.25 12.57 -2.61
C ARG A 41 1.31 11.36 -2.45
N ILE A 42 1.50 10.31 -3.24
CA ILE A 42 0.68 9.09 -3.18
C ILE A 42 1.62 7.89 -3.04
N ILE A 43 1.52 7.21 -1.91
CA ILE A 43 2.28 6.03 -1.56
C ILE A 43 1.33 4.84 -1.56
N SER A 44 1.75 3.73 -2.15
CA SER A 44 1.06 2.45 -2.09
C SER A 44 1.83 1.49 -1.21
N VAL A 45 1.12 0.79 -0.33
CA VAL A 45 1.64 -0.25 0.57
C VAL A 45 0.83 -1.51 0.30
N LEU A 46 1.49 -2.50 -0.31
CA LEU A 46 0.85 -3.76 -0.68
C LEU A 46 1.38 -4.89 0.18
N CYS A 47 0.44 -5.58 0.83
CA CYS A 47 0.70 -6.86 1.47
C CYS A 47 0.33 -8.01 0.49
N PRO A 48 1.28 -8.85 0.07
CA PRO A 48 1.07 -10.00 -0.79
C PRO A 48 0.09 -11.01 -0.20
N ALA A 49 -0.45 -11.83 -1.11
CA ALA A 49 -1.33 -12.93 -0.78
C ALA A 49 -0.63 -14.00 0.04
N GLY A 50 -1.34 -14.55 1.03
CA GLY A 50 -0.80 -15.60 1.90
C GLY A 50 0.24 -15.11 2.90
N CYS A 51 0.40 -13.79 3.08
CA CYS A 51 1.23 -13.23 4.14
C CYS A 51 0.66 -13.65 5.51
N PRO A 52 1.45 -14.36 6.35
CA PRO A 52 1.04 -14.69 7.72
C PRO A 52 0.76 -13.43 8.55
N GLU A 53 -0.20 -13.52 9.46
CA GLU A 53 -0.62 -12.38 10.29
C GLU A 53 0.54 -11.81 11.12
N ASP A 54 1.39 -12.65 11.70
CA ASP A 54 2.55 -12.20 12.48
C ASP A 54 3.53 -11.36 11.65
N ILE A 55 3.75 -11.78 10.39
CA ILE A 55 4.63 -11.08 9.45
C ILE A 55 3.98 -9.75 9.03
N TYR A 56 2.67 -9.76 8.75
CA TYR A 56 1.92 -8.54 8.49
C TYR A 56 2.05 -7.53 9.64
N LEU A 57 1.79 -7.96 10.87
CA LEU A 57 1.88 -7.12 12.07
C LEU A 57 3.29 -6.56 12.27
N GLN A 58 4.32 -7.39 12.07
CA GLN A 58 5.71 -6.95 12.16
C GLN A 58 6.02 -5.86 11.11
N ASN A 59 5.61 -6.06 9.86
CA ASN A 59 5.84 -5.08 8.80
C ASN A 59 5.08 -3.78 9.05
N VAL A 60 3.82 -3.83 9.52
CA VAL A 60 3.06 -2.63 9.87
C VAL A 60 3.75 -1.86 11.01
N ARG A 61 4.30 -2.56 12.01
CA ARG A 61 5.09 -1.96 13.10
C ARG A 61 6.38 -1.30 12.63
N GLU A 62 6.92 -1.70 11.48
CA GLU A 62 8.11 -1.06 10.90
C GLU A 62 7.74 0.13 9.99
N ILE A 63 6.69 -0.02 9.17
CA ILE A 63 6.31 0.97 8.16
C ILE A 63 5.62 2.19 8.77
N LEU A 64 4.74 2.01 9.76
CA LEU A 64 4.03 3.15 10.36
C LEU A 64 4.97 4.17 11.03
N PRO A 65 5.94 3.75 11.87
CA PRO A 65 6.93 4.68 12.42
C PRO A 65 7.80 5.33 11.34
N MET A 66 8.17 4.59 10.29
CA MET A 66 8.92 5.16 9.17
C MET A 66 8.13 6.26 8.45
N LEU A 67 6.85 6.02 8.16
CA LEU A 67 5.95 7.01 7.57
C LEU A 67 5.78 8.24 8.48
N GLN A 68 5.65 8.01 9.79
CA GLN A 68 5.57 9.09 10.77
C GLN A 68 6.88 9.89 10.85
N SER A 69 8.04 9.24 10.80
CA SER A 69 9.33 9.92 10.79
C SER A 69 9.54 10.77 9.53
N LYS A 70 9.03 10.31 8.37
CA LYS A 70 9.23 10.98 7.09
C LYS A 70 8.21 12.10 6.84
N HIS A 71 6.94 11.86 7.19
CA HIS A 71 5.82 12.74 6.83
C HIS A 71 5.18 13.42 8.05
N GLY A 72 5.59 13.08 9.27
CA GLY A 72 5.03 13.63 10.51
C GLY A 72 3.53 13.35 10.63
N HIS A 73 2.75 14.41 10.86
CA HIS A 73 1.28 14.35 10.93
C HIS A 73 0.58 14.68 9.60
N ASN A 74 1.35 14.78 8.52
CA ASN A 74 0.88 15.19 7.19
C ASN A 74 0.49 13.99 6.29
N TYR A 75 0.50 12.77 6.81
CA TYR A 75 0.03 11.61 6.07
C TYR A 75 -1.32 11.12 6.58
N MET A 76 -2.13 10.60 5.66
CA MET A 76 -3.37 9.87 5.95
C MET A 76 -3.24 8.47 5.38
N LEU A 77 -3.55 7.46 6.18
CA LEU A 77 -3.56 6.07 5.75
C LEU A 77 -4.99 5.69 5.35
N ILE A 78 -5.19 5.27 4.11
CA ILE A 78 -6.46 4.71 3.65
C ILE A 78 -6.28 3.20 3.54
N ASN A 79 -6.99 2.46 4.38
CA ASN A 79 -7.02 1.00 4.31
C ASN A 79 -8.11 0.58 3.32
N LEU A 80 -7.70 0.08 2.16
CA LEU A 80 -8.54 -0.45 1.09
C LEU A 80 -8.88 -1.94 1.26
N SER A 81 -8.58 -2.52 2.42
CA SER A 81 -8.91 -3.91 2.75
C SER A 81 -9.91 -3.97 3.91
N GLN A 82 -10.20 -5.17 4.41
CA GLN A 82 -11.03 -5.32 5.59
C GLN A 82 -10.44 -4.52 6.76
N LYS A 83 -11.33 -4.02 7.63
CA LYS A 83 -10.92 -3.25 8.78
C LYS A 83 -9.98 -4.08 9.64
N HIS A 84 -8.88 -3.46 10.07
CA HIS A 84 -7.91 -4.12 10.92
C HIS A 84 -7.57 -3.21 12.10
N ASP A 85 -8.02 -3.58 13.30
CA ASP A 85 -7.97 -2.71 14.47
C ASP A 85 -6.54 -2.25 14.80
N VAL A 86 -5.53 -3.05 14.50
CA VAL A 86 -4.12 -2.70 14.70
C VAL A 86 -3.71 -1.47 13.88
N LEU A 87 -4.23 -1.29 12.65
CA LEU A 87 -3.94 -0.08 11.86
C LEU A 87 -4.53 1.16 12.53
N THR A 88 -5.79 1.06 12.96
CA THR A 88 -6.52 2.16 13.61
C THR A 88 -5.94 2.49 14.99
N GLN A 89 -5.38 1.51 15.70
CA GLN A 89 -4.73 1.71 17.01
C GLN A 89 -3.35 2.36 16.88
N MET A 90 -2.56 1.98 15.87
CA MET A 90 -1.18 2.46 15.73
C MET A 90 -1.05 3.75 14.92
N ASN A 91 -2.13 4.22 14.28
CA ASN A 91 -2.13 5.47 13.54
C ASN A 91 -3.38 6.31 13.83
N HIS A 92 -3.14 7.58 14.16
CA HIS A 92 -4.18 8.57 14.47
C HIS A 92 -5.08 8.99 13.29
N LYS A 93 -4.65 8.76 12.04
CA LYS A 93 -5.38 9.17 10.82
C LYS A 93 -5.53 8.00 9.85
N VAL A 94 -6.45 7.10 10.18
CA VAL A 94 -6.80 5.95 9.34
C VAL A 94 -8.23 6.09 8.83
N LEU A 95 -8.39 5.96 7.52
CA LEU A 95 -9.67 5.77 6.87
C LEU A 95 -9.81 4.29 6.50
N ASP A 96 -10.61 3.55 7.27
CA ASP A 96 -10.94 2.16 6.97
C ASP A 96 -12.13 2.10 6.01
N THR A 97 -11.92 1.56 4.81
CA THR A 97 -13.01 1.41 3.82
C THR A 97 -13.80 0.12 4.00
N GLY A 98 -13.23 -0.87 4.69
CA GLY A 98 -13.88 -2.15 4.97
C GLY A 98 -14.16 -2.98 3.73
N TRP A 99 -13.37 -2.82 2.67
CA TRP A 99 -13.56 -3.59 1.44
C TRP A 99 -13.33 -5.07 1.71
N LEU A 100 -14.34 -5.88 1.41
CA LEU A 100 -14.25 -7.33 1.55
C LEU A 100 -13.28 -7.88 0.53
N GLU A 101 -12.43 -8.81 0.98
CA GLU A 101 -11.59 -9.60 0.10
C GLU A 101 -12.46 -10.32 -0.94
N LEU A 102 -11.96 -10.42 -2.18
CA LEU A 102 -12.60 -11.09 -3.33
C LEU A 102 -13.84 -10.41 -3.94
N HIS A 103 -14.29 -9.27 -3.39
CA HIS A 103 -15.36 -8.48 -3.98
C HIS A 103 -14.84 -7.16 -4.54
N ALA A 104 -15.28 -6.82 -5.76
CA ALA A 104 -15.09 -5.47 -6.26
C ALA A 104 -15.88 -4.50 -5.35
N PRO A 105 -15.27 -3.40 -4.87
CA PRO A 105 -15.99 -2.38 -4.13
C PRO A 105 -17.08 -1.77 -5.01
N SER A 106 -18.14 -1.24 -4.39
CA SER A 106 -19.15 -0.52 -5.13
C SER A 106 -18.57 0.77 -5.75
N LEU A 107 -19.18 1.27 -6.81
CA LEU A 107 -18.74 2.52 -7.45
C LEU A 107 -18.74 3.68 -6.44
N ASP A 108 -19.73 3.73 -5.56
CA ASP A 108 -19.85 4.74 -4.51
C ASP A 108 -18.68 4.68 -3.53
N GLN A 109 -18.24 3.47 -3.16
CA GLN A 109 -17.06 3.30 -2.30
C GLN A 109 -15.78 3.79 -2.98
N ILE A 110 -15.59 3.48 -4.26
CA ILE A 110 -14.45 3.99 -5.04
C ILE A 110 -14.51 5.51 -5.09
N PHE A 111 -15.68 6.08 -5.39
CA PHE A 111 -15.86 7.52 -5.47
C PHE A 111 -15.59 8.22 -4.14
N ASN A 112 -16.05 7.66 -3.03
CA ASN A 112 -15.79 8.17 -1.69
C ASN A 112 -14.29 8.18 -1.36
N VAL A 113 -13.57 7.12 -1.71
CA VAL A 113 -12.11 7.05 -1.52
C VAL A 113 -11.40 8.11 -2.34
N CYS A 114 -11.71 8.20 -3.63
CA CYS A 114 -11.13 9.20 -4.52
C CYS A 114 -11.39 10.63 -4.02
N THR A 115 -12.63 10.92 -3.65
CA THR A 115 -13.04 12.22 -3.11
C THR A 115 -12.29 12.56 -1.82
N THR A 116 -12.16 11.59 -0.92
CA THR A 116 -11.44 11.79 0.35
C THR A 116 -9.95 12.02 0.13
N MET A 117 -9.33 11.25 -0.78
CA MET A 117 -7.94 11.41 -1.19
C MET A 117 -7.70 12.80 -1.79
N GLU A 118 -8.56 13.23 -2.71
CA GLU A 118 -8.47 14.53 -3.35
C GLU A 118 -8.61 15.67 -2.33
N ASN A 119 -9.65 15.64 -1.50
CA ASN A 119 -9.86 16.65 -0.46
C ASN A 119 -8.65 16.76 0.48
N TRP A 120 -8.09 15.63 0.92
CA TRP A 120 -6.91 15.63 1.77
C TRP A 120 -5.69 16.26 1.08
N LEU A 121 -5.41 15.86 -0.16
CA LEU A 121 -4.26 16.37 -0.93
C LEU A 121 -4.40 17.85 -1.30
N GLN A 122 -5.63 18.36 -1.48
CA GLN A 122 -5.88 19.76 -1.80
C GLN A 122 -5.71 20.70 -0.60
N THR A 123 -5.88 20.21 0.64
CA THR A 123 -5.80 21.07 1.83
C THR A 123 -4.39 21.59 2.11
N GLN A 124 -3.33 20.81 1.87
CA GLN A 124 -1.95 21.27 2.03
C GLN A 124 -0.99 20.59 1.06
N LEU A 125 -0.01 21.33 0.56
CA LEU A 125 1.01 20.81 -0.37
C LEU A 125 1.87 19.68 0.22
N LYS A 126 2.04 19.66 1.54
CA LYS A 126 2.83 18.65 2.26
C LYS A 126 2.03 17.38 2.58
N HIS A 127 0.74 17.36 2.27
CA HIS A 127 -0.09 16.20 2.57
C HIS A 127 0.22 15.04 1.64
N VAL A 128 0.32 13.86 2.23
CA VAL A 128 0.59 12.60 1.55
C VAL A 128 -0.53 11.61 1.87
N VAL A 129 -0.91 10.80 0.88
CA VAL A 129 -1.85 9.70 1.07
C VAL A 129 -1.10 8.39 0.97
N VAL A 130 -1.37 7.49 1.90
CA VAL A 130 -0.84 6.14 1.93
C VAL A 130 -2.00 5.18 1.70
N LEU A 131 -2.00 4.49 0.57
CA LEU A 131 -2.97 3.47 0.22
C LEU A 131 -2.46 2.13 0.70
N HIS A 132 -3.13 1.53 1.68
CA HIS A 132 -2.82 0.19 2.16
C HIS A 132 -3.79 -0.82 1.56
N CYS A 133 -3.27 -1.91 1.00
CA CYS A 133 -4.08 -3.01 0.51
C CYS A 133 -3.48 -4.36 0.90
N ARG A 134 -4.32 -5.26 1.40
CA ARG A 134 -4.03 -6.68 1.56
C ARG A 134 -4.68 -7.41 0.40
N VAL A 135 -3.87 -8.05 -0.44
CA VAL A 135 -4.37 -8.70 -1.66
C VAL A 135 -4.34 -10.21 -1.51
N LEU A 136 -5.43 -10.92 -1.82
CA LEU A 136 -5.45 -12.38 -2.01
C LEU A 136 -5.42 -12.72 -3.52
N LEU A 137 -4.27 -12.54 -4.17
CA LEU A 137 -4.07 -12.99 -5.56
C LEU A 137 -4.08 -14.53 -5.70
N SER A 138 -3.95 -15.29 -4.62
CA SER A 138 -3.89 -16.76 -4.66
C SER A 138 -5.22 -17.44 -5.02
N THR A 139 -6.34 -16.72 -5.04
CA THR A 139 -7.67 -17.29 -5.37
C THR A 139 -8.16 -16.95 -6.77
N ILE A 140 -7.54 -15.99 -7.46
CA ILE A 140 -7.96 -15.57 -8.82
C ILE A 140 -7.30 -16.44 -9.90
N TYR A 141 -6.13 -17.04 -9.60
CA TYR A 141 -5.54 -18.10 -10.40
C TYR A 141 -5.41 -19.37 -9.54
N PRO A 142 -6.40 -20.28 -9.52
CA PRO A 142 -6.14 -21.63 -9.05
C PRO A 142 -4.98 -22.14 -9.91
N THR A 143 -3.87 -22.43 -9.25
CA THR A 143 -2.70 -23.04 -9.87
C THR A 143 -3.19 -24.32 -10.53
N HIS A 144 -3.21 -24.33 -11.86
CA HIS A 144 -3.67 -25.46 -12.65
C HIS A 144 -2.60 -26.56 -12.65
N GLN A 145 -2.19 -27.04 -11.48
CA GLN A 145 -1.14 -28.04 -11.36
C GLN A 145 -1.21 -28.86 -10.07
N GLN A 146 -2.17 -29.77 -10.01
CA GLN A 146 -1.99 -31.08 -9.37
C GLN A 146 -2.97 -32.11 -9.95
N ARG A 147 -2.84 -32.37 -11.26
CA ARG A 147 -3.17 -33.69 -11.81
C ARG A 147 -1.94 -34.57 -11.64
N HIS A 148 -1.89 -35.30 -10.53
CA HIS A 148 -1.17 -36.56 -10.43
C HIS A 148 -1.91 -37.43 -9.41
N LEU A 149 -2.84 -38.22 -9.93
CA LEU A 149 -3.21 -39.56 -9.49
C LEU A 149 -3.57 -40.34 -10.75
#